data_AF-A0A3B0CD59-F1
#
_entry.id   AF-A0A3B0CD59-F1
#
_cell.length_a   1.000
_cell.length_b   1.000
_cell.length_c   1.000
_cell.angle_alpha   90.00
_cell.angle_beta   90.00
_cell.angle_gamma   90.00
#
_symmetry.space_group_name_H-M   'P 1'
#
loop_
_entity.id
_entity.type
_entity.pdbx_description
1 polymer ?
#
loop_
_entity_poly.entity_id
_entity_poly.type
_entity_poly.pdbx_seq_one_letter_code
_entity_poly.pdbx_strand_id
1 'polypeptide(L)'
;MLNFEKKNIKTTPKRLKAFYFPLFCSMALIVFSLQKMSATLPEWTNNYLNDFLCMPIVLFMGQFAIRKLKGNNTLRLPWPLILTLTLFYSVYFEYYLPRINLRYTADFLDVVLYFSGSAFFYLMENKLTVQT
;
A
#
# COMPACT_ATOMS: atom_id res chain seq x y z
N MET A 1 23.26 -41.27 7.31
CA MET A 1 22.34 -40.91 6.21
C MET A 1 21.34 -39.91 6.72
N LEU A 2 21.55 -38.61 6.49
CA LEU A 2 20.52 -37.58 6.68
C LEU A 2 20.53 -36.73 5.40
N ASN A 3 19.67 -37.12 4.48
CA ASN A 3 19.40 -36.39 3.24
C ASN A 3 18.70 -35.09 3.62
N PHE A 4 19.45 -33.99 3.69
CA PHE A 4 18.86 -32.66 3.66
C PHE A 4 18.28 -32.45 2.27
N GLU A 5 16.98 -32.72 2.13
CA GLU A 5 16.19 -32.25 1.00
C GLU A 5 16.51 -30.78 0.74
N LYS A 6 17.09 -30.51 -0.43
CA LYS A 6 17.17 -29.18 -1.01
C LYS A 6 15.74 -28.67 -1.21
N LYS A 7 15.17 -28.01 -0.19
CA LYS A 7 13.92 -27.24 -0.34
C LYS A 7 14.14 -26.20 -1.43
N ASN A 8 13.37 -26.34 -2.50
CA ASN A 8 13.35 -25.47 -3.65
C ASN A 8 12.84 -24.09 -3.22
N ILE A 9 13.78 -23.19 -2.89
CA ILE A 9 13.49 -21.80 -2.51
C ILE A 9 13.00 -21.06 -3.76
N LYS A 10 11.69 -21.09 -4.04
CA LYS A 10 11.09 -20.20 -5.03
C LYS A 10 11.02 -18.79 -4.45
N THR A 11 12.16 -18.10 -4.47
CA THR A 11 12.20 -16.64 -4.27
C THR A 11 11.38 -15.99 -5.39
N THR A 12 10.25 -15.36 -5.07
CA THR A 12 9.53 -14.55 -6.06
C THR A 12 10.51 -13.46 -6.53
N PRO A 13 10.72 -13.28 -7.84
CA PRO A 13 11.79 -12.44 -8.33
C PRO A 13 11.53 -10.99 -7.90
N LYS A 14 12.55 -10.30 -7.38
CA LYS A 14 12.57 -8.85 -7.09
C LYS A 14 11.84 -8.00 -8.15
N ARG A 15 11.80 -8.48 -9.39
CA ARG A 15 11.08 -7.93 -10.53
C ARG A 15 9.58 -7.67 -10.27
N LEU A 16 8.84 -8.56 -9.61
CA LEU A 16 7.40 -8.36 -9.43
C LEU A 16 7.09 -7.13 -8.56
N LYS A 17 7.89 -6.91 -7.51
CA LYS A 17 7.83 -5.69 -6.68
C LYS A 17 8.19 -4.44 -7.45
N ALA A 18 9.21 -4.55 -8.29
CA ALA A 18 9.64 -3.47 -9.16
C ALA A 18 8.60 -3.15 -10.26
N PHE A 19 7.64 -4.04 -10.54
CA PHE A 19 6.57 -3.81 -11.53
C PHE A 19 5.30 -3.24 -10.91
N TYR A 20 4.81 -3.78 -9.78
CA TYR A 20 3.55 -3.27 -9.21
C TYR A 20 3.70 -1.87 -8.62
N PHE A 21 4.86 -1.53 -8.04
CA PHE A 21 5.06 -0.24 -7.41
C PHE A 21 4.97 0.93 -8.42
N PRO A 22 5.72 0.93 -9.55
CA PRO A 22 5.56 1.97 -10.55
C PRO A 22 4.19 1.93 -11.23
N LEU A 23 3.53 0.77 -11.31
CA LEU A 23 2.15 0.69 -11.81
C LEU A 23 1.16 1.44 -10.91
N PHE A 24 1.24 1.27 -9.59
CA PHE A 24 0.38 2.01 -8.66
C PHE A 24 0.72 3.50 -8.63
N CYS A 25 2.02 3.83 -8.68
CA CYS A 25 2.45 5.23 -8.79
C CYS A 25 2.01 5.89 -10.10
N SER A 26 2.08 5.18 -11.24
CA SER A 26 1.62 5.71 -12.52
C SER A 26 0.12 5.89 -12.54
N MET A 27 -0.64 4.95 -11.97
CA MET A 27 -2.09 5.05 -11.83
C MET A 27 -2.49 6.26 -10.97
N ALA A 28 -1.83 6.46 -9.83
CA ALA A 28 -2.02 7.63 -8.98
C ALA A 28 -1.65 8.95 -9.70
N LEU A 29 -0.54 8.98 -10.44
CA LEU A 29 -0.13 10.16 -11.22
C LEU A 29 -1.11 10.50 -12.34
N ILE A 30 -1.63 9.49 -13.03
CA ILE A 30 -2.64 9.68 -14.08
C ILE A 30 -3.91 10.26 -13.49
N VAL A 31 -4.41 9.69 -12.39
CA VAL A 31 -5.61 10.20 -11.69
C VAL A 31 -5.38 11.64 -11.23
N PHE A 32 -4.25 11.93 -10.59
CA PHE A 32 -3.91 13.28 -10.14
C PHE A 32 -3.79 14.29 -11.29
N SER A 33 -3.18 13.88 -12.41
CA SER A 33 -3.06 14.73 -13.60
C SER A 33 -4.43 15.05 -14.21
N LEU A 34 -5.30 14.05 -14.30
CA LEU A 34 -6.66 14.21 -14.80
C LEU A 34 -7.51 15.10 -13.88
N GLN A 35 -7.38 14.96 -12.55
CA GLN A 35 -8.01 15.86 -11.58
C GLN A 35 -7.54 17.30 -11.75
N LYS A 36 -6.23 17.52 -11.92
CA LYS A 36 -5.65 18.85 -12.10
C LYS A 36 -6.09 19.52 -13.39
N MET A 37 -6.34 18.75 -14.45
CA MET A 37 -6.90 19.24 -15.71
C MET A 37 -8.40 19.55 -15.64
N SER A 38 -9.03 19.43 -14.46
CA SER A 38 -10.49 19.62 -14.27
C SER A 38 -11.33 18.72 -15.19
N ALA A 39 -10.77 17.57 -15.60
CA ALA A 39 -11.52 16.58 -16.36
C ALA A 39 -12.61 15.98 -15.47
N THR A 40 -13.81 15.79 -16.03
CA THR A 40 -14.92 15.12 -15.36
C THR A 40 -14.58 13.65 -15.17
N LEU A 41 -13.89 13.33 -14.07
CA LEU A 41 -13.66 11.96 -13.63
C LEU A 41 -14.92 11.42 -12.98
N PRO A 42 -15.23 10.13 -13.16
CA PRO A 42 -16.26 9.46 -12.37
C PRO A 42 -15.96 9.65 -10.88
N GLU A 43 -16.98 10.07 -10.12
CA GLU A 43 -16.87 10.39 -8.69
C GLU A 43 -16.30 9.22 -7.87
N TRP A 44 -16.65 7.99 -8.26
CA TRP A 44 -16.13 6.75 -7.70
C TRP A 44 -14.60 6.61 -7.84
N THR A 45 -14.06 6.93 -9.01
CA THR A 45 -12.61 6.87 -9.27
C THR A 45 -11.89 8.00 -8.56
N ASN A 46 -12.53 9.17 -8.49
CA ASN A 46 -11.92 10.36 -7.90
C ASN A 46 -11.75 10.22 -6.38
N ASN A 47 -12.75 9.64 -5.73
CA ASN A 47 -12.79 9.48 -4.28
C ASN A 47 -12.09 8.16 -3.88
N TYR A 48 -12.65 7.01 -4.25
CA TYR A 48 -12.23 5.71 -3.68
C TYR A 48 -10.92 5.13 -4.21
N LEU A 49 -10.56 5.41 -5.47
CA LEU A 49 -9.35 4.83 -6.05
C LEU A 49 -8.10 5.39 -5.35
N ASN A 50 -8.10 6.67 -5.01
CA ASN A 50 -6.98 7.29 -4.31
C ASN A 50 -6.83 6.71 -2.89
N ASP A 51 -7.94 6.48 -2.19
CA ASP A 51 -7.91 5.91 -0.85
C ASP A 51 -7.36 4.48 -0.84
N PHE A 52 -7.76 3.66 -1.81
CA PHE A 52 -7.17 2.32 -1.99
C PHE A 52 -5.67 2.36 -2.26
N LEU A 53 -5.23 3.25 -3.15
CA LEU A 53 -3.84 3.33 -3.62
C LEU A 53 -2.90 3.96 -2.59
N CYS A 54 -3.42 4.80 -1.70
CA CYS A 54 -2.64 5.53 -0.70
C CYS A 54 -1.84 4.58 0.21
N MET A 55 -2.51 3.59 0.80
CA MET A 55 -1.88 2.69 1.78
C MET A 55 -0.76 1.81 1.20
N PRO A 56 -0.93 1.11 0.05
CA PRO A 56 0.15 0.36 -0.59
C PRO A 56 1.38 1.22 -0.89
N ILE A 57 1.17 2.46 -1.38
CA ILE A 57 2.25 3.38 -1.73
C ILE A 57 3.01 3.82 -0.47
N VAL A 58 2.29 4.29 0.56
CA VAL A 58 2.87 4.76 1.83
C VAL A 58 3.63 3.64 2.53
N LEU A 59 3.05 2.44 2.63
CA LEU A 59 3.70 1.29 3.28
C LEU A 59 4.95 0.85 2.51
N PHE A 60 4.90 0.84 1.18
CA PHE A 60 6.08 0.52 0.36
C PHE A 60 7.18 1.56 0.54
N MET A 61 6.84 2.85 0.50
CA MET A 61 7.79 3.94 0.73
C MET A 61 8.39 3.86 2.14
N GLY A 62 7.59 3.62 3.17
CA GLY A 62 8.05 3.44 4.54
C GLY A 62 9.00 2.25 4.68
N GLN A 63 8.64 1.11 4.08
CA GLN A 63 9.51 -0.06 4.07
C GLN A 63 10.83 0.20 3.33
N PHE A 64 10.77 0.87 2.17
CA PHE A 64 11.94 1.25 1.40
C PHE A 64 12.85 2.21 2.18
N ALA A 65 12.27 3.21 2.84
CA ALA A 65 13.00 4.14 3.69
C ALA A 65 13.71 3.43 4.83
N ILE A 66 13.03 2.54 5.57
CA ILE A 66 13.66 1.78 6.67
C ILE A 66 14.77 0.85 6.15
N ARG A 67 14.58 0.20 5.00
CA ARG A 67 15.63 -0.62 4.36
C ARG A 67 16.86 0.22 4.02
N LYS A 68 16.66 1.42 3.49
CA LYS A 68 17.75 2.36 3.15
C LYS A 68 18.46 2.87 4.40
N LEU A 69 17.72 3.26 5.44
CA LEU A 69 18.27 3.77 6.70
C LEU A 69 19.04 2.71 7.48
N LYS A 70 18.52 1.47 7.54
CA LYS A 70 19.19 0.35 8.23
C LYS A 70 20.18 -0.42 7.36
N GLY A 71 20.33 -0.05 6.09
CA GLY A 71 21.18 -0.76 5.13
C GLY A 71 20.77 -2.22 4.87
N ASN A 72 19.60 -2.64 5.34
CA ASN A 72 19.17 -4.03 5.29
C ASN A 72 17.96 -4.21 4.37
N ASN A 73 18.21 -4.75 3.17
CA ASN A 73 17.19 -4.99 2.16
C ASN A 73 16.24 -6.16 2.48
N THR A 74 16.52 -6.97 3.50
CA THR A 74 15.62 -8.06 3.94
C THR A 74 14.62 -7.61 4.99
N LEU A 75 14.76 -6.39 5.51
CA LEU A 75 13.89 -5.87 6.54
C LEU A 75 12.45 -5.73 6.03
N ARG A 76 11.52 -6.21 6.84
CA ARG A 76 10.07 -6.16 6.59
C ARG A 76 9.39 -5.34 7.68
N LEU A 77 8.32 -4.65 7.30
CA LEU A 77 7.48 -3.96 8.27
C LEU A 77 6.75 -5.04 9.10
N PRO A 78 6.87 -5.02 10.44
CA PRO A 78 6.12 -5.93 11.28
C PRO A 78 4.62 -5.62 11.17
N TRP A 79 3.78 -6.66 11.22
CA TRP A 79 2.32 -6.52 11.09
C TRP A 79 1.70 -5.48 12.04
N PRO A 80 2.11 -5.37 13.32
CA PRO A 80 1.64 -4.31 14.20
C PRO A 80 1.90 -2.90 13.64
N LEU A 81 3.05 -2.66 12.99
CA LEU A 81 3.37 -1.35 12.43
C LEU A 81 2.50 -1.02 11.22
N ILE A 82 2.18 -2.02 10.39
CA ILE A 82 1.25 -1.86 9.26
C ILE A 82 -0.14 -1.49 9.78
N LEU A 83 -0.63 -2.19 10.80
CA LEU A 83 -1.92 -1.89 11.43
C LEU A 83 -1.95 -0.50 12.05
N THR A 84 -0.93 -0.14 12.85
CA THR A 84 -0.85 1.19 13.47
C THR A 84 -0.86 2.30 12.42
N LEU A 85 -0.09 2.15 11.33
CA LEU A 85 -0.10 3.12 10.23
C LEU A 85 -1.45 3.20 9.54
N THR A 86 -2.10 2.06 9.29
CA THR A 86 -3.43 2.01 8.66
C THR A 86 -4.47 2.71 9.52
N LEU A 87 -4.50 2.43 10.83
CA LEU A 87 -5.39 3.09 11.78
C LEU A 87 -5.12 4.59 11.88
N PHE A 88 -3.84 4.97 11.94
CA PHE A 88 -3.46 6.39 11.98
C PHE A 88 -3.94 7.13 10.73
N TYR A 89 -3.74 6.55 9.54
CA TYR A 89 -4.21 7.13 8.28
C TYR A 89 -5.74 7.18 8.22
N SER A 90 -6.43 6.11 8.62
CA SER A 90 -7.89 6.10 8.71
C SER A 90 -8.41 7.24 9.56
N VAL A 91 -7.89 7.41 10.78
CA VAL A 91 -8.31 8.52 11.67
C VAL A 91 -7.92 9.87 11.07
N TYR A 92 -6.75 10.00 10.45
CA TYR A 92 -6.33 11.26 9.85
C TYR A 92 -7.25 11.68 8.69
N PHE A 93 -7.53 10.79 7.75
CA PHE A 93 -8.36 11.11 6.59
C PHE A 93 -9.84 11.24 6.96
N GLU A 94 -10.35 10.41 7.86
CA GLU A 94 -11.77 10.39 8.21
C GLU A 94 -12.15 11.43 9.28
N TYR A 95 -11.25 11.76 10.21
CA TYR A 95 -11.57 12.68 11.32
C TYR A 95 -10.94 14.07 11.17
N TYR A 96 -9.72 14.14 10.65
CA TYR A 96 -8.99 15.42 10.55
C TYR A 96 -9.29 16.14 9.23
N LEU A 97 -9.32 15.43 8.10
CA LEU A 97 -9.54 16.01 6.78
C LEU A 97 -10.93 16.67 6.56
N PRO A 98 -12.08 16.08 6.99
CA PRO A 98 -13.39 16.71 6.78
C PRO A 98 -13.56 18.02 7.54
N ARG A 99 -12.77 18.24 8.61
CA ARG A 99 -12.74 19.52 9.33
C ARG A 99 -12.11 20.65 8.53
N ILE A 100 -11.29 20.31 7.53
CA ILE A 100 -10.56 21.26 6.69
C ILE A 100 -11.28 21.44 5.33
N ASN A 101 -11.80 20.36 4.77
CA ASN A 101 -12.51 20.36 3.51
C ASN A 101 -13.85 19.62 3.63
N LEU A 102 -14.95 20.36 3.56
CA LEU A 102 -16.35 19.86 3.54
C LEU A 102 -16.66 18.90 2.37
N ARG A 103 -15.71 18.67 1.48
CA ARG A 103 -15.83 17.77 0.32
C ARG A 103 -15.64 16.29 0.69
N TYR A 104 -15.02 16.00 1.84
CA TYR A 104 -14.79 14.63 2.29
C TYR A 104 -15.91 14.23 3.25
N THR A 105 -16.74 13.26 2.86
CA THR A 105 -17.68 12.61 3.75
C THR A 105 -16.90 11.58 4.57
N ALA A 106 -17.17 11.49 5.87
CA ALA A 106 -16.65 10.39 6.69
C ALA A 106 -17.41 9.11 6.30
N ASP A 107 -16.98 8.46 5.22
CA ASP A 107 -17.55 7.22 4.74
C ASP A 107 -16.72 6.04 5.28
N PHE A 108 -17.39 5.13 5.98
CA PHE A 108 -16.78 3.89 6.47
C PHE A 108 -16.11 3.08 5.34
N LEU A 109 -16.52 3.31 4.09
CA LEU A 109 -15.95 2.70 2.91
C LEU A 109 -14.46 3.08 2.72
N ASP A 110 -14.05 4.29 3.11
CA ASP A 110 -12.66 4.77 3.01
C ASP A 110 -11.75 4.00 3.97
N VAL A 111 -12.25 3.71 5.18
CA VAL A 111 -11.59 2.83 6.15
C VAL A 111 -11.37 1.45 5.54
N VAL A 112 -12.41 0.87 4.93
CA VAL A 112 -12.32 -0.44 4.27
C VAL A 112 -11.30 -0.40 3.13
N LEU A 113 -11.25 0.69 2.35
CA LEU A 113 -10.27 0.90 1.29
C LEU A 113 -8.85 0.95 1.83
N TYR A 114 -8.59 1.69 2.93
CA TYR A 114 -7.28 1.72 3.58
C TYR A 114 -6.84 0.35 4.08
N PHE A 115 -7.75 -0.39 4.73
CA PHE A 115 -7.48 -1.75 5.18
C PHE A 115 -7.26 -2.73 4.02
N SER A 116 -8.00 -2.58 2.93
CA SER A 116 -7.81 -3.43 1.75
C SER A 116 -6.48 -3.15 1.04
N GLY A 117 -6.06 -1.88 0.97
CA GLY A 117 -4.75 -1.50 0.43
C GLY A 117 -3.59 -1.97 1.32
N SER A 118 -3.72 -1.87 2.64
CA SER A 118 -2.70 -2.39 3.56
C SER A 118 -2.65 -3.92 3.57
N ALA A 119 -3.80 -4.59 3.47
CA ALA A 119 -3.90 -6.03 3.30
C ALA A 119 -3.28 -6.48 1.97
N PHE A 120 -3.52 -5.75 0.89
CA PHE A 120 -2.87 -6.00 -0.40
C PHE A 120 -1.34 -5.94 -0.27
N PHE A 121 -0.81 -4.89 0.36
CA PHE A 121 0.64 -4.76 0.63
C PHE A 121 1.16 -5.93 1.47
N TYR A 122 0.44 -6.28 2.54
CA TYR A 122 0.82 -7.37 3.44
C TYR A 122 0.81 -8.73 2.73
N LEU A 123 -0.23 -9.03 1.95
CA LEU A 123 -0.31 -10.24 1.13
C LEU A 123 0.78 -10.28 0.07
N MET A 124 1.10 -9.15 -0.55
CA MET A 124 2.21 -9.07 -1.50
C MET A 124 3.55 -9.33 -0.83
N GLU A 125 3.78 -8.89 0.42
CA GLU A 125 5.00 -9.24 1.17
C GLU A 125 4.99 -10.68 1.73
N ASN A 126 3.82 -11.21 2.10
CA ASN A 126 3.68 -12.54 2.69
C ASN A 126 3.60 -13.68 1.67
N LYS A 127 3.01 -13.48 0.48
CA LYS A 127 3.05 -14.46 -0.62
C LYS A 127 4.48 -14.71 -1.13
N LEU A 128 5.46 -13.88 -0.76
CA LEU A 128 6.90 -14.20 -0.92
C LEU A 128 7.44 -15.19 0.13
N THR A 129 6.58 -15.66 1.02
CA THR A 129 6.93 -16.51 2.15
C THR A 129 5.88 -17.61 2.27
N VAL A 130 5.66 -18.38 1.19
CA VAL A 130 5.13 -19.72 1.38
C VAL A 130 6.24 -20.52 2.04
N GLN A 131 6.26 -20.50 3.37
CA GLN A 131 6.96 -21.49 4.18
C GLN A 131 6.13 -22.76 4.15
N THR A 132 6.48 -23.67 3.23
CA THR A 132 6.58 -25.11 3.51
C THR A 132 7.34 -25.76 2.39
#